data_AF-A0AAU7C9I7-F1
#
_entry.id   AF-A0AAU7C9I7-F1
#
_cell.length_a   1.000
_cell.length_b   1.000
_cell.length_c   1.000
_cell.angle_alpha   90.00
_cell.angle_beta   90.00
_cell.angle_gamma   90.00
#
_symmetry.space_group_name_H-M   'P 1'
#
loop_
_entity.id
_entity.type
_entity.pdbx_description
1 polymer ?
#
loop_
_entity_poly.entity_id
_entity_poly.type
_entity_poly.pdbx_seq_one_letter_code
_entity_poly.pdbx_strand_id
1 'polypeptide(L)'
;MSPKNSLLTAGLTVLGLFGFAPPGVADPAPPAPSGPQASVAPTPSHAVLLLKNGRLCQGNLSEGGTQYFIHTKSGTQPIPKRDVEKRGNSVEEIYQYLLERLPARDPDEHMKLALWCLTQGMTPEATAQLREVVTLSPNHSRALSMLDKIGGAKERATHRDPDVTQAKAEMVNDRPESLDSAMLGRAQRELGISAFPQIPGLPKALAVRRANEFSRFVDPVLQLRCAKCHNEQFDGSFQLIRYKVKADRTTEAQRANLDAVLGLIDMENPAKANSSRPRSGFTATGPMRGRSSEGRTTRSTGSSRPG
;
A
#
# COMPACT_ATOMS: atom_id res chain seq x y z
N MET A 1 -41.59 -49.47 -4.56
CA MET A 1 -40.86 -50.63 -4.02
C MET A 1 -40.48 -50.33 -2.58
N SER A 2 -40.94 -51.14 -1.64
CA SER A 2 -40.41 -51.27 -0.27
C SER A 2 -40.10 -52.75 -0.06
N PRO A 3 -39.17 -53.13 0.84
CA PRO A 3 -39.57 -53.49 2.21
C PRO A 3 -38.69 -52.81 3.30
N LYS A 4 -39.25 -52.43 4.47
CA LYS A 4 -39.29 -53.13 5.79
C LYS A 4 -37.91 -53.15 6.50
N ASN A 5 -37.79 -52.90 7.80
CA ASN A 5 -38.51 -53.47 8.96
C ASN A 5 -39.00 -52.35 9.92
N SER A 6 -40.23 -52.33 10.48
CA SER A 6 -40.84 -53.22 11.51
C SER A 6 -40.15 -53.09 12.88
N LEU A 7 -40.77 -52.42 13.88
CA LEU A 7 -41.75 -52.95 14.89
C LEU A 7 -41.07 -53.88 15.93
N LEU A 8 -41.34 -53.96 17.24
CA LEU A 8 -42.37 -53.50 18.22
C LEU A 8 -41.63 -53.16 19.57
N THR A 9 -42.18 -52.82 20.75
CA THR A 9 -43.53 -52.91 21.35
C THR A 9 -43.81 -51.69 22.28
N ALA A 10 -44.86 -51.74 23.12
CA ALA A 10 -45.27 -50.74 24.11
C ALA A 10 -45.16 -51.22 25.58
N GLY A 11 -45.40 -50.30 26.53
CA GLY A 11 -46.07 -50.57 27.83
C GLY A 11 -45.17 -50.61 29.07
N LEU A 12 -45.65 -50.34 30.29
CA LEU A 12 -46.96 -49.85 30.76
C LEU A 12 -46.80 -49.24 32.19
N THR A 13 -47.74 -48.41 32.63
CA THR A 13 -47.76 -47.76 33.96
C THR A 13 -48.06 -48.71 35.13
N VAL A 14 -47.43 -48.49 36.30
CA VAL A 14 -47.96 -48.92 37.62
C VAL A 14 -47.81 -47.79 38.63
N LEU A 15 -48.83 -47.64 39.49
CA LEU A 15 -48.95 -46.62 40.53
C LEU A 15 -49.23 -47.32 41.89
N GLY A 16 -48.72 -46.77 43.00
CA GLY A 16 -48.85 -47.34 44.35
C GLY A 16 -47.56 -47.97 44.90
N LEU A 17 -47.36 -48.09 46.21
CA LEU A 17 -48.24 -47.77 47.35
C LEU A 17 -47.41 -47.42 48.60
N PHE A 18 -48.05 -46.90 49.65
CA PHE A 18 -47.42 -46.48 50.92
C PHE A 18 -46.73 -47.62 51.69
N GLY A 19 -45.65 -47.28 52.42
CA GLY A 19 -45.02 -48.09 53.47
C GLY A 19 -44.46 -47.18 54.58
N PHE A 20 -44.50 -47.61 55.85
CA PHE A 20 -44.39 -46.73 57.03
C PHE A 20 -43.37 -47.26 58.07
N ALA A 21 -42.63 -46.35 58.74
CA ALA A 21 -41.76 -46.56 59.92
C ALA A 21 -40.49 -47.45 59.74
N PRO A 22 -39.49 -47.42 60.66
CA PRO A 22 -39.35 -46.64 61.92
C PRO A 22 -38.11 -45.70 61.97
N PRO A 23 -37.93 -44.87 63.02
CA PRO A 23 -36.70 -44.10 63.22
C PRO A 23 -35.60 -44.96 63.85
N GLY A 24 -34.39 -44.93 63.27
CA GLY A 24 -33.24 -45.69 63.77
C GLY A 24 -31.93 -44.97 63.54
N VAL A 25 -31.26 -44.65 64.66
CA VAL A 25 -29.81 -44.46 64.88
C VAL A 25 -28.98 -43.87 63.73
N ALA A 26 -28.42 -42.68 63.96
CA ALA A 26 -27.42 -42.09 63.07
C ALA A 26 -26.08 -42.86 63.15
N ASP A 27 -25.75 -43.58 62.08
CA ASP A 27 -24.39 -44.01 61.78
C ASP A 27 -23.69 -42.95 60.89
N PRO A 28 -22.36 -42.75 61.02
CA PRO A 28 -21.63 -41.78 60.22
C PRO A 28 -21.55 -42.24 58.77
N ALA A 29 -21.93 -41.36 57.85
CA ALA A 29 -21.91 -41.66 56.42
C ALA A 29 -20.49 -42.05 55.95
N PRO A 30 -20.31 -43.18 55.24
CA PRO A 30 -19.07 -43.44 54.52
C PRO A 30 -18.87 -42.37 53.44
N PRO A 31 -17.62 -41.91 53.19
CA PRO A 31 -17.38 -40.90 52.16
C PRO A 31 -17.84 -41.40 50.80
N ALA A 32 -18.66 -40.61 50.13
CA ALA A 32 -19.20 -40.94 48.81
C ALA A 32 -18.07 -41.23 47.81
N PRO A 33 -18.25 -42.19 46.89
CA PRO A 33 -17.26 -42.46 45.86
C PRO A 33 -17.04 -41.19 45.03
N SER A 34 -15.77 -40.82 44.86
CA SER A 34 -15.36 -39.65 44.08
C SER A 34 -16.03 -39.68 42.70
N GLY A 35 -16.86 -38.68 42.42
CA GLY A 35 -17.44 -38.50 41.10
C GLY A 35 -16.34 -38.39 40.02
N PRO A 36 -16.66 -38.72 38.76
CA PRO A 36 -15.67 -38.72 37.69
C PRO A 36 -14.95 -37.37 37.65
N GLN A 37 -13.61 -37.41 37.67
CA GLN A 37 -12.79 -36.20 37.66
C GLN A 37 -13.26 -35.29 36.52
N ALA A 38 -13.67 -34.08 36.89
CA ALA A 38 -13.94 -33.03 35.91
C ALA A 38 -12.68 -32.89 35.05
N SER A 39 -12.81 -33.24 33.76
CA SER A 39 -11.72 -33.16 32.80
C SER A 39 -11.16 -31.74 32.86
N VAL A 40 -9.88 -31.63 33.26
CA VAL A 40 -9.21 -30.34 33.39
C VAL A 40 -9.25 -29.68 32.02
N ALA A 41 -10.12 -28.67 31.88
CA ALA A 41 -10.19 -27.87 30.67
C ALA A 41 -8.78 -27.33 30.42
N PRO A 42 -8.16 -27.61 29.26
CA PRO A 42 -6.76 -27.29 29.03
C PRO A 42 -6.60 -25.78 29.19
N THR A 43 -5.82 -25.38 30.20
CA THR A 43 -5.60 -23.97 30.49
C THR A 43 -5.06 -23.32 29.23
N PRO A 44 -5.71 -22.26 28.70
CA PRO A 44 -5.29 -21.63 27.46
C PRO A 44 -3.92 -21.00 27.64
N SER A 45 -2.89 -21.78 27.31
CA SER A 45 -1.52 -21.30 27.23
C SER A 45 -1.42 -20.41 25.99
N HIS A 46 -0.89 -19.21 26.16
CA HIS A 46 -0.46 -18.42 25.02
C HIS A 46 0.60 -19.23 24.28
N ALA A 47 0.34 -19.56 23.02
CA ALA A 47 1.25 -20.34 22.22
C ALA A 47 1.40 -19.74 20.83
N VAL A 48 2.54 -20.04 20.23
CA VAL A 48 2.94 -19.59 18.92
C VAL A 48 3.10 -20.80 18.02
N LEU A 49 2.32 -20.88 16.94
CA LEU A 49 2.41 -21.92 15.93
C LEU A 49 3.09 -21.36 14.67
N LEU A 50 4.21 -21.95 14.29
CA LEU A 50 4.77 -21.82 12.94
C LEU A 50 4.08 -22.81 12.02
N LEU A 51 3.49 -22.31 10.94
CA LEU A 51 2.89 -23.12 9.88
C LEU A 51 3.92 -23.42 8.79
N LYS A 52 3.74 -24.53 8.07
CA LYS A 52 4.58 -24.95 6.93
C LYS A 52 4.62 -23.96 5.76
N ASN A 53 3.73 -22.97 5.74
CA ASN A 53 3.73 -21.86 4.78
C ASN A 53 4.50 -20.62 5.27
N GLY A 54 5.28 -20.75 6.36
CA GLY A 54 6.06 -19.67 6.98
C GLY A 54 5.24 -18.67 7.80
N ARG A 55 3.90 -18.78 7.84
CA ARG A 55 3.07 -17.90 8.66
C ARG A 55 3.12 -18.31 10.13
N LEU A 56 3.15 -17.30 10.98
CA LEU A 56 3.02 -17.43 12.42
C LEU A 56 1.57 -17.20 12.84
N CYS A 57 1.07 -17.98 13.80
CA CYS A 57 -0.23 -17.73 14.45
C CYS A 57 -0.03 -17.75 15.97
N GLN A 58 -0.45 -16.67 16.63
CA GLN A 58 -0.29 -16.46 18.08
C GLN A 58 -1.66 -16.36 18.74
N GLY A 59 -1.78 -16.90 19.96
CA GLY A 59 -2.98 -16.72 20.77
C GLY A 59 -3.14 -17.82 21.81
N ASN A 60 -4.33 -17.88 22.40
CA ASN A 60 -4.66 -18.87 23.40
C ASN A 60 -4.96 -20.21 22.71
N LEU A 61 -4.12 -21.22 22.98
CA LEU A 61 -4.21 -22.51 22.32
C LEU A 61 -5.16 -23.46 23.05
N SER A 62 -6.12 -24.01 22.32
CA SER A 62 -6.93 -25.15 22.74
C SER A 62 -6.71 -26.31 21.75
N GLU A 63 -6.40 -27.49 22.26
CA GLU A 63 -6.08 -28.65 21.43
C GLU A 63 -7.33 -29.52 21.21
N GLY A 64 -7.75 -29.63 19.95
CA GLY A 64 -8.67 -30.68 19.49
C GLY A 64 -7.90 -31.90 18.99
N GLY A 65 -8.61 -33.01 18.75
CA GLY A 65 -7.99 -34.27 18.31
C GLY A 65 -7.12 -34.12 17.06
N THR A 66 -7.67 -33.53 15.99
CA THR A 66 -7.01 -33.39 14.67
C THR A 66 -6.58 -31.96 14.32
N GLN A 67 -7.00 -30.98 15.11
CA GLN A 67 -6.78 -29.54 14.86
C GLN A 67 -6.46 -28.80 16.15
N TYR A 68 -5.63 -27.77 16.04
CA TYR A 68 -5.47 -26.75 17.06
C TYR A 68 -6.49 -25.63 16.84
N PHE A 69 -7.07 -25.12 17.92
CA PHE A 69 -7.91 -23.94 17.92
C PHE A 69 -7.14 -22.81 18.59
N ILE A 70 -6.85 -21.75 17.83
CA ILE A 70 -6.24 -20.54 18.39
C ILE A 70 -7.35 -19.52 18.65
N HIS A 71 -7.51 -19.13 19.90
CA HIS A 71 -8.43 -18.09 20.32
C HIS A 71 -7.69 -16.75 20.34
N THR A 72 -8.12 -15.83 19.48
CA THR A 72 -7.61 -14.45 19.38
C THR A 72 -8.73 -13.45 19.67
N LYS A 73 -8.38 -12.16 19.82
CA LYS A 73 -9.37 -11.08 19.93
C LYS A 73 -10.29 -10.97 18.70
N SER A 74 -9.88 -11.53 17.56
CA SER A 74 -10.63 -11.54 16.29
C SER A 74 -11.46 -12.81 16.08
N GLY A 75 -11.48 -13.73 17.05
CA GLY A 75 -12.21 -14.99 17.00
C GLY A 75 -11.32 -16.24 17.13
N THR A 76 -11.96 -17.41 17.01
CA THR A 76 -11.30 -18.73 17.05
C THR A 76 -10.95 -19.20 15.65
N GLN A 77 -9.67 -19.48 15.39
CA GLN A 77 -9.20 -20.01 14.11
C GLN A 77 -8.81 -21.50 14.26
N PRO A 78 -9.42 -22.42 13.50
CA PRO A 78 -8.96 -23.80 13.41
C PRO A 78 -7.71 -23.91 12.53
N ILE A 79 -6.72 -24.70 12.98
CA ILE A 79 -5.45 -24.96 12.31
C ILE A 79 -5.21 -26.48 12.34
N PRO A 80 -5.17 -27.18 11.20
CA PRO A 80 -4.89 -28.61 11.18
C PRO A 80 -3.49 -28.93 11.70
N LYS A 81 -3.35 -29.96 12.55
CA LYS A 81 -2.03 -30.36 13.12
C LYS A 81 -0.99 -30.67 12.03
N ARG A 82 -1.44 -31.21 10.88
CA ARG A 82 -0.61 -31.49 9.70
C ARG A 82 0.04 -30.26 9.05
N ASP A 83 -0.50 -29.06 9.28
CA ASP A 83 -0.08 -27.82 8.63
C ASP A 83 0.84 -26.99 9.55
N VAL A 84 0.99 -27.41 10.82
CA VAL A 84 1.97 -26.88 11.79
C VAL A 84 3.32 -27.54 11.54
N GLU A 85 4.39 -26.75 11.57
CA GLU A 85 5.78 -27.21 11.56
C GLU A 85 6.37 -27.25 12.97
N LYS A 86 6.20 -26.17 13.73
CA LYS A 86 6.73 -26.04 15.11
C LYS A 86 5.72 -25.30 15.99
N ARG A 87 5.51 -25.82 17.21
CA ARG A 87 4.90 -25.09 18.32
C ARG A 87 6.02 -24.53 19.19
N GLY A 88 5.89 -23.28 19.59
CA GLY A 88 6.69 -22.63 20.61
C GLY A 88 5.81 -21.85 21.59
N ASN A 89 6.41 -21.38 22.68
CA ASN A 89 5.74 -20.58 23.70
C ASN A 89 5.88 -19.07 23.43
N SER A 90 6.84 -18.68 22.58
CA SER A 90 7.08 -17.30 22.16
C SER A 90 7.58 -17.23 20.71
N VAL A 91 7.72 -16.02 20.16
CA VAL A 91 8.20 -15.83 18.78
C VAL A 91 9.72 -16.05 18.70
N GLU A 92 10.43 -15.77 19.78
CA GLU A 92 11.88 -15.96 19.93
C GLU A 92 12.25 -17.44 19.89
N GLU A 93 11.44 -18.34 20.46
CA GLU A 93 11.64 -19.80 20.35
C GLU A 93 11.52 -20.27 18.89
N ILE A 94 10.59 -19.70 18.13
CA ILE A 94 10.44 -19.98 16.69
C ILE A 94 11.63 -19.39 15.90
N TYR A 95 12.10 -18.19 16.26
CA TYR A 95 13.28 -17.58 15.65
C TYR A 95 14.55 -18.43 15.87
N GLN A 96 14.79 -18.95 17.08
CA GLN A 96 15.91 -19.86 17.32
C GLN A 96 15.79 -21.16 16.50
N TYR A 97 14.60 -21.76 16.42
CA TYR A 97 14.36 -22.92 15.57
C TYR A 97 14.61 -22.65 14.08
N LEU A 98 14.32 -21.43 13.60
CA LEU A 98 14.63 -21.01 12.23
C LEU A 98 16.14 -20.78 12.03
N LEU A 99 16.85 -20.23 13.03
CA LEU A 99 18.31 -20.06 12.99
C LEU A 99 19.06 -21.40 12.92
N GLU A 100 18.65 -22.40 13.71
CA GLU A 100 19.26 -23.74 13.70
C GLU A 100 19.18 -24.43 12.33
N ARG A 101 18.19 -24.07 11.52
CA ARG A 101 17.94 -24.61 10.17
C ARG A 101 18.53 -23.72 9.07
N LEU A 102 19.08 -22.56 9.42
CA LEU A 102 19.56 -21.57 8.46
C LEU A 102 20.96 -21.93 7.93
N PRO A 103 21.16 -22.05 6.61
CA PRO A 103 22.49 -22.28 6.05
C PRO A 103 23.36 -21.02 6.18
N ALA A 104 24.34 -21.05 7.09
CA ALA A 104 25.20 -19.93 7.50
C ALA A 104 26.10 -19.28 6.41
N ARG A 105 25.94 -19.67 5.14
CA ARG A 105 26.68 -19.10 3.99
C ARG A 105 25.75 -18.69 2.84
N ASP A 106 24.44 -18.70 3.05
CA ASP A 106 23.46 -18.30 2.03
C ASP A 106 22.86 -16.92 2.37
N PRO A 107 23.27 -15.85 1.66
CA PRO A 107 22.74 -14.51 1.90
C PRO A 107 21.25 -14.39 1.62
N ASP A 108 20.67 -15.21 0.72
CA ASP A 108 19.23 -15.15 0.42
C ASP A 108 18.39 -15.75 1.56
N GLU A 109 18.89 -16.78 2.27
CA GLU A 109 18.22 -17.33 3.45
C GLU A 109 18.30 -16.38 4.65
N HIS A 110 19.49 -15.79 4.93
CA HIS A 110 19.61 -14.72 5.93
C HIS A 110 18.68 -13.53 5.61
N MET A 111 18.52 -13.19 4.32
CA MET A 111 17.60 -12.14 3.88
C MET A 111 16.12 -12.51 4.08
N LYS A 112 15.72 -13.77 3.82
CA LYS A 112 14.36 -14.26 4.11
C LYS A 112 14.05 -14.20 5.60
N LEU A 113 14.99 -14.63 6.46
CA LEU A 113 14.83 -14.57 7.91
C LEU A 113 14.72 -13.13 8.41
N ALA A 114 15.56 -12.21 7.90
CA ALA A 114 15.45 -10.79 8.21
C ALA A 114 14.06 -10.20 7.89
N LEU A 115 13.52 -10.53 6.71
CA LEU A 115 12.17 -10.10 6.32
C LEU A 115 11.09 -10.69 7.22
N TRP A 116 11.21 -11.97 7.60
CA TRP A 116 10.31 -12.61 8.55
C TRP A 116 10.34 -11.90 9.91
N CYS A 117 11.53 -11.62 10.47
CA CYS A 117 11.69 -10.86 11.71
C CYS A 117 11.00 -9.49 11.65
N LEU A 118 11.14 -8.75 10.54
CA LEU A 118 10.43 -7.47 10.34
C LEU A 118 8.91 -7.63 10.33
N THR A 119 8.36 -8.71 9.77
CA THR A 119 6.89 -8.96 9.84
C THR A 119 6.39 -9.25 11.26
N GLN A 120 7.25 -9.75 12.15
CA GLN A 120 6.93 -10.01 13.55
C GLN A 120 7.29 -8.84 14.49
N GLY A 121 7.84 -7.73 13.96
CA GLY A 121 8.31 -6.58 14.74
C GLY A 121 9.69 -6.73 15.38
N MET A 122 10.35 -7.87 15.17
CA MET A 122 11.67 -8.25 15.71
C MET A 122 12.80 -7.48 15.01
N THR A 123 12.84 -6.18 15.25
CA THR A 123 13.74 -5.23 14.57
C THR A 123 15.22 -5.43 14.93
N PRO A 124 15.61 -5.70 16.20
CA PRO A 124 17.00 -6.02 16.56
C PRO A 124 17.52 -7.26 15.82
N GLU A 125 16.73 -8.33 15.79
CA GLU A 125 17.05 -9.62 15.17
C GLU A 125 17.14 -9.49 13.65
N ALA A 126 16.18 -8.78 13.03
CA ALA A 126 16.24 -8.43 11.62
C ALA A 126 17.53 -7.65 11.27
N THR A 127 17.94 -6.73 12.13
CA THR A 127 19.17 -5.94 11.93
C THR A 127 20.42 -6.81 12.01
N ALA A 128 20.45 -7.80 12.90
CA ALA A 128 21.54 -8.77 12.97
C ALA A 128 21.63 -9.60 11.67
N GLN A 129 20.51 -10.18 11.22
CA GLN A 129 20.47 -10.97 9.98
C GLN A 129 20.86 -10.14 8.75
N LEU A 130 20.40 -8.88 8.63
CA LEU A 130 20.80 -7.99 7.54
C LEU A 130 22.29 -7.65 7.54
N ARG A 131 22.97 -7.65 8.69
CA ARG A 131 24.42 -7.49 8.76
C ARG A 131 25.15 -8.72 8.24
N GLU A 132 24.70 -9.93 8.57
CA GLU A 132 25.28 -11.16 8.00
C GLU A 132 25.13 -11.20 6.48
N VAL A 133 23.99 -10.77 5.92
CA VAL A 133 23.81 -10.61 4.47
C VAL A 133 24.86 -9.67 3.86
N VAL A 134 25.19 -8.56 4.53
CA VAL A 134 26.22 -7.61 4.06
C VAL A 134 27.63 -8.16 4.24
N THR A 135 27.91 -8.93 5.30
CA THR A 135 29.18 -9.65 5.49
C THR A 135 29.42 -10.66 4.37
N LEU A 136 28.40 -11.45 4.02
CA LEU A 136 28.45 -12.44 2.93
C LEU A 136 28.40 -11.82 1.53
N SER A 137 27.78 -10.64 1.39
CA SER A 137 27.58 -9.96 0.10
C SER A 137 27.61 -8.42 0.26
N PRO A 138 28.81 -7.80 0.27
CA PRO A 138 28.96 -6.37 0.54
C PRO A 138 28.19 -5.44 -0.41
N ASN A 139 27.97 -5.88 -1.65
CA ASN A 139 27.23 -5.12 -2.67
C ASN A 139 25.70 -5.37 -2.65
N HIS A 140 25.16 -6.01 -1.61
CA HIS A 140 23.72 -6.32 -1.54
C HIS A 140 22.88 -5.06 -1.25
N SER A 141 22.60 -4.29 -2.31
CA SER A 141 21.89 -2.99 -2.28
C SER A 141 20.61 -2.99 -1.43
N ARG A 142 19.79 -4.05 -1.52
CA ARG A 142 18.55 -4.20 -0.72
C ARG A 142 18.81 -4.31 0.78
N ALA A 143 19.84 -5.05 1.22
CA ALA A 143 20.17 -5.20 2.63
C ALA A 143 20.70 -3.88 3.23
N LEU A 144 21.63 -3.23 2.53
CA LEU A 144 22.12 -1.88 2.86
C LEU A 144 20.96 -0.87 2.98
N SER A 145 20.06 -0.85 2.00
CA SER A 145 18.87 0.02 1.98
C SER A 145 17.86 -0.28 3.10
N MET A 146 17.91 -1.46 3.72
CA MET A 146 17.06 -1.79 4.87
C MET A 146 17.72 -1.42 6.20
N LEU A 147 19.04 -1.63 6.32
CA LEU A 147 19.83 -1.18 7.48
C LEU A 147 19.74 0.34 7.65
N ASP A 148 19.91 1.11 6.58
CA ASP A 148 19.76 2.57 6.57
C ASP A 148 18.38 3.02 7.08
N LYS A 149 17.31 2.42 6.56
CA LYS A 149 15.92 2.72 6.98
C LYS A 149 15.66 2.42 8.45
N ILE A 150 16.21 1.32 8.96
CA ILE A 150 16.08 0.94 10.38
C ILE A 150 16.90 1.91 11.27
N GLY A 151 18.12 2.26 10.85
CA GLY A 151 18.97 3.25 11.52
C GLY A 151 18.29 4.62 11.62
N GLY A 152 17.90 5.21 10.49
CA GLY A 152 17.23 6.51 10.47
C GLY A 152 15.84 6.50 11.14
N ALA A 153 15.17 5.35 11.25
CA ALA A 153 13.97 5.22 12.08
C ALA A 153 14.27 5.27 13.58
N LYS A 154 15.37 4.63 14.01
CA LYS A 154 15.85 4.68 15.40
C LYS A 154 16.31 6.09 15.77
N GLU A 155 17.07 6.77 14.92
CA GLU A 155 17.53 8.14 15.14
C GLU A 155 16.37 9.14 15.27
N ARG A 156 15.36 9.03 14.39
CA ARG A 156 14.12 9.82 14.53
C ARG A 156 13.34 9.52 15.81
N ALA A 157 13.45 8.31 16.35
CA ALA A 157 12.84 7.96 17.63
C ALA A 157 13.65 8.49 18.83
N THR A 158 14.98 8.51 18.77
CA THR A 158 15.83 9.07 19.83
C THR A 158 15.83 10.59 19.86
N HIS A 159 15.67 11.25 18.70
CA HIS A 159 15.51 12.70 18.60
C HIS A 159 14.04 13.17 18.72
N ARG A 160 13.11 12.28 19.07
CA ARG A 160 11.72 12.65 19.31
C ARG A 160 11.57 13.18 20.73
N ASP A 161 11.17 14.44 20.84
CA ASP A 161 10.86 15.07 22.12
C ASP A 161 9.72 14.30 22.83
N PRO A 162 9.90 13.89 24.11
CA PRO A 162 8.89 13.14 24.86
C PRO A 162 7.56 13.90 25.05
N ASP A 163 7.56 15.23 24.98
CA ASP A 163 6.35 16.05 25.17
C ASP A 163 5.32 15.83 24.04
N VAL A 164 5.79 15.47 22.84
CA VAL A 164 4.96 15.12 21.66
C VAL A 164 4.17 13.81 21.86
N THR A 165 4.42 13.06 22.94
CA THR A 165 3.74 11.79 23.24
C THR A 165 2.72 11.84 24.38
N GLN A 166 2.64 12.92 25.17
CA GLN A 166 1.65 13.06 26.24
C GLN A 166 0.40 13.89 25.89
N ALA A 167 0.37 14.50 24.69
CA ALA A 167 -0.80 15.21 24.17
C ALA A 167 -1.98 14.26 23.85
N LYS A 168 -2.66 13.78 24.89
CA LYS A 168 -4.08 13.44 24.85
C LYS A 168 -4.81 14.68 24.32
N ALA A 169 -5.73 14.49 23.37
CA ALA A 169 -6.26 15.59 22.55
C ALA A 169 -7.06 16.64 23.35
N GLU A 170 -6.36 17.63 23.92
CA GLU A 170 -6.90 18.95 24.24
C GLU A 170 -6.28 19.96 23.28
N MET A 171 -7.15 20.64 22.53
CA MET A 171 -6.80 21.45 21.38
C MET A 171 -6.40 22.87 21.80
N VAL A 172 -5.28 23.00 22.52
CA VAL A 172 -4.66 24.30 22.77
C VAL A 172 -4.07 24.80 21.45
N ASN A 173 -4.60 25.92 20.95
CA ASN A 173 -4.31 26.45 19.63
C ASN A 173 -3.02 27.30 19.58
N ASP A 174 -1.99 26.90 20.32
CA ASP A 174 -0.62 27.42 20.17
C ASP A 174 0.06 26.71 19.00
N ARG A 175 -0.45 26.99 17.81
CA ARG A 175 0.22 26.68 16.56
C ARG A 175 1.47 27.57 16.50
N PRO A 176 2.71 27.02 16.51
CA PRO A 176 3.90 27.83 16.28
C PRO A 176 3.71 28.57 14.95
N GLU A 177 4.01 29.88 14.97
CA GLU A 177 3.64 30.86 13.96
C GLU A 177 3.72 30.26 12.56
N SER A 178 2.56 30.20 11.88
CA SER A 178 2.37 29.26 10.79
C SER A 178 3.43 29.47 9.71
N LEU A 179 4.39 28.54 9.62
CA LEU A 179 5.47 28.52 8.62
C LEU A 179 4.96 29.09 7.31
N ASP A 180 5.44 30.29 6.97
CA ASP A 180 4.87 31.08 5.89
C ASP A 180 4.82 30.22 4.63
N SER A 181 3.61 30.07 4.09
CA SER A 181 3.37 29.21 2.93
C SER A 181 4.10 29.73 1.69
N ALA A 182 4.44 31.03 1.64
CA ALA A 182 5.34 31.58 0.63
C ALA A 182 6.80 31.13 0.83
N MET A 183 7.30 31.10 2.07
CA MET A 183 8.65 30.59 2.41
C MET A 183 8.78 29.09 2.19
N LEU A 184 7.81 28.28 2.65
CA LEU A 184 7.75 26.84 2.34
C LEU A 184 7.68 26.60 0.82
N GLY A 185 6.84 27.36 0.11
CA GLY A 185 6.74 27.29 -1.34
C GLY A 185 7.98 27.77 -2.09
N ARG A 186 8.83 28.59 -1.46
CA ARG A 186 10.14 29.00 -1.99
C ARG A 186 11.18 27.89 -1.79
N ALA A 187 11.33 27.40 -0.55
CA ALA A 187 12.23 26.31 -0.21
C ALA A 187 11.92 25.02 -1.00
N GLN A 188 10.64 24.67 -1.22
CA GLN A 188 10.26 23.51 -2.03
C GLN A 188 10.59 23.67 -3.53
N ARG A 189 10.58 24.90 -4.06
CA ARG A 189 11.04 25.21 -5.43
C ARG A 189 12.56 25.15 -5.54
N GLU A 190 13.27 25.67 -4.54
CA GLU A 190 14.75 25.66 -4.49
C GLU A 190 15.32 24.25 -4.26
N LEU A 191 14.60 23.36 -3.56
CA LEU A 191 15.02 21.98 -3.30
C LEU A 191 14.49 20.93 -4.30
N GLY A 192 13.71 21.33 -5.32
CA GLY A 192 13.17 20.40 -6.33
C GLY A 192 12.17 19.37 -5.77
N ILE A 193 11.60 19.60 -4.59
CA ILE A 193 10.62 18.68 -3.95
C ILE A 193 9.22 19.07 -4.46
N SER A 194 8.93 18.63 -5.68
CA SER A 194 7.78 19.02 -6.51
C SER A 194 6.45 18.99 -5.76
N ALA A 195 5.98 20.16 -5.33
CA ALA A 195 4.68 20.34 -4.69
C ALA A 195 3.57 19.77 -5.60
N PHE A 196 2.66 18.97 -5.03
CA PHE A 196 1.61 18.21 -5.74
C PHE A 196 0.87 19.00 -6.86
N PRO A 197 0.41 18.34 -7.95
CA PRO A 197 -0.36 18.99 -9.01
C PRO A 197 -1.62 19.64 -8.42
N GLN A 198 -1.77 20.95 -8.66
CA GLN A 198 -2.89 21.74 -8.18
C GLN A 198 -3.84 22.02 -9.34
N ILE A 199 -4.86 21.19 -9.49
CA ILE A 199 -5.94 21.44 -10.45
C ILE A 199 -7.02 22.23 -9.70
N PRO A 200 -7.38 23.46 -10.12
CA PRO A 200 -8.35 24.27 -9.41
C PRO A 200 -9.72 23.57 -9.31
N GLY A 201 -10.44 23.81 -8.20
CA GLY A 201 -11.74 23.19 -7.93
C GLY A 201 -11.71 21.69 -7.55
N LEU A 202 -10.55 21.02 -7.57
CA LEU A 202 -10.43 19.60 -7.22
C LEU A 202 -9.74 19.37 -5.86
N PRO A 203 -10.24 18.46 -5.01
CA PRO A 203 -9.50 17.99 -3.84
C PRO A 203 -8.16 17.35 -4.23
N LYS A 204 -7.12 17.56 -3.40
CA LYS A 204 -5.72 17.14 -3.67
C LYS A 204 -5.58 15.70 -4.19
N ALA A 205 -6.26 14.73 -3.58
CA ALA A 205 -6.20 13.32 -3.99
C ALA A 205 -6.79 13.08 -5.39
N LEU A 206 -7.81 13.85 -5.79
CA LEU A 206 -8.42 13.77 -7.11
C LEU A 206 -7.55 14.50 -8.15
N ALA A 207 -6.98 15.66 -7.80
CA ALA A 207 -6.04 16.39 -8.65
C ALA A 207 -4.82 15.53 -9.03
N VAL A 208 -4.25 14.79 -8.07
CA VAL A 208 -3.17 13.81 -8.32
C VAL A 208 -3.61 12.69 -9.26
N ARG A 209 -4.84 12.15 -9.13
CA ARG A 209 -5.34 11.13 -10.07
C ARG A 209 -5.51 11.69 -11.49
N ARG A 210 -6.12 12.87 -11.64
CA ARG A 210 -6.33 13.51 -12.95
C ARG A 210 -5.01 13.91 -13.63
N ALA A 211 -4.01 14.38 -12.88
CA ALA A 211 -2.68 14.63 -13.42
C ALA A 211 -2.01 13.35 -13.96
N ASN A 212 -2.13 12.23 -13.24
CA ASN A 212 -1.63 10.93 -13.72
C ASN A 212 -2.36 10.44 -14.99
N GLU A 213 -3.67 10.68 -15.09
CA GLU A 213 -4.46 10.38 -16.31
C GLU A 213 -4.01 11.25 -17.49
N PHE A 214 -3.82 12.56 -17.28
CA PHE A 214 -3.26 13.48 -18.27
C PHE A 214 -1.91 12.99 -18.79
N SER A 215 -0.97 12.71 -17.88
CA SER A 215 0.38 12.21 -18.19
C SER A 215 0.40 10.89 -18.96
N ARG A 216 -0.66 10.08 -18.86
CA ARG A 216 -0.77 8.78 -19.54
C ARG A 216 -1.46 8.86 -20.90
N PHE A 217 -2.51 9.66 -21.02
CA PHE A 217 -3.42 9.61 -22.18
C PHE A 217 -3.42 10.90 -23.01
N VAL A 218 -3.25 12.07 -22.39
CA VAL A 218 -3.37 13.37 -23.08
C VAL A 218 -2.01 13.89 -23.52
N ASP A 219 -1.03 13.88 -22.61
CA ASP A 219 0.34 14.36 -22.86
C ASP A 219 0.98 13.70 -24.11
N PRO A 220 0.92 12.36 -24.32
CA PRO A 220 1.47 11.76 -25.55
C PRO A 220 0.81 12.26 -26.85
N VAL A 221 -0.48 12.60 -26.82
CA VAL A 221 -1.21 13.13 -27.99
C VAL A 221 -0.78 14.57 -28.27
N LEU A 222 -0.63 15.38 -27.22
CA LEU A 222 -0.12 16.76 -27.33
C LEU A 222 1.32 16.80 -27.82
N GLN A 223 2.18 15.89 -27.35
CA GLN A 223 3.56 15.76 -27.83
C GLN A 223 3.62 15.40 -29.33
N LEU A 224 2.74 14.49 -29.78
CA LEU A 224 2.68 14.07 -31.19
C LEU A 224 2.08 15.13 -32.12
N ARG A 225 1.06 15.87 -31.67
CA ARG A 225 0.26 16.76 -32.55
C ARG A 225 0.57 18.24 -32.37
N CYS A 226 0.84 18.70 -31.15
CA CYS A 226 0.91 20.13 -30.81
C CYS A 226 2.34 20.60 -30.55
N ALA A 227 3.15 19.83 -29.81
CA ALA A 227 4.50 20.24 -29.38
C ALA A 227 5.50 20.42 -30.54
N LYS A 228 5.18 20.04 -31.78
CA LYS A 228 5.99 20.42 -32.94
C LYS A 228 5.94 21.93 -33.22
N CYS A 229 4.80 22.57 -32.97
CA CYS A 229 4.55 23.98 -33.28
C CYS A 229 4.38 24.85 -32.01
N HIS A 230 3.81 24.29 -30.95
CA HIS A 230 3.62 24.94 -29.64
C HIS A 230 4.68 24.44 -28.66
N ASN A 231 5.94 24.80 -28.89
CA ASN A 231 7.06 24.45 -28.00
C ASN A 231 7.68 25.70 -27.37
N GLU A 232 8.85 25.54 -26.73
CA GLU A 232 9.58 26.60 -26.02
C GLU A 232 10.06 27.73 -26.95
N GLN A 233 9.98 27.55 -28.27
CA GLN A 233 10.34 28.53 -29.30
C GLN A 233 9.12 29.28 -29.87
N PHE A 234 7.91 28.97 -29.42
CA PHE A 234 6.66 29.61 -29.87
C PHE A 234 6.33 30.84 -29.01
N ASP A 235 6.00 31.98 -29.62
CA ASP A 235 5.80 33.24 -28.89
C ASP A 235 4.43 33.39 -28.20
N GLY A 236 3.46 32.54 -28.55
CA GLY A 236 2.11 32.61 -28.02
C GLY A 236 1.96 32.04 -26.60
N SER A 237 0.78 32.25 -26.02
CA SER A 237 0.47 31.88 -24.62
C SER A 237 0.34 30.38 -24.34
N PHE A 238 0.17 29.55 -25.37
CA PHE A 238 0.14 28.09 -25.24
C PHE A 238 1.47 27.50 -25.72
N GLN A 239 2.30 27.10 -24.76
CA GLN A 239 3.61 26.49 -24.96
C GLN A 239 3.66 25.16 -24.20
N LEU A 240 4.26 24.14 -24.83
CA LEU A 240 4.52 22.84 -24.22
C LEU A 240 6.03 22.60 -24.19
N ILE A 241 6.52 21.93 -23.14
CA ILE A 241 7.88 21.41 -23.13
C ILE A 241 7.91 20.18 -24.05
N ARG A 242 8.75 20.20 -25.08
CA ARG A 242 8.78 19.18 -26.13
C ARG A 242 9.80 18.08 -25.82
N TYR A 243 9.35 16.84 -25.75
CA TYR A 243 10.25 15.70 -25.58
C TYR A 243 10.96 15.37 -26.91
N LYS A 244 12.29 15.38 -26.89
CA LYS A 244 13.16 14.94 -27.99
C LYS A 244 13.61 13.50 -27.75
N VAL A 245 13.87 13.14 -26.49
CA VAL A 245 14.21 11.78 -26.03
C VAL A 245 13.34 11.37 -24.85
N LYS A 246 13.32 10.07 -24.53
CA LYS A 246 12.52 9.52 -23.43
C LYS A 246 12.90 10.09 -22.05
N ALA A 247 14.14 10.55 -21.87
CA ALA A 247 14.62 11.16 -20.64
C ALA A 247 14.00 12.54 -20.37
N ASP A 248 13.56 13.26 -21.40
CA ASP A 248 12.95 14.60 -21.28
C ASP A 248 11.55 14.55 -20.64
N ARG A 249 10.94 13.37 -20.57
CA ARG A 249 9.62 13.13 -19.95
C ARG A 249 9.77 13.05 -18.42
N THR A 250 10.19 14.16 -17.82
CA THR A 250 10.26 14.33 -16.37
C THR A 250 8.89 14.69 -15.79
N THR A 251 8.72 14.48 -14.48
CA THR A 251 7.48 14.84 -13.77
C THR A 251 7.19 16.34 -13.89
N GLU A 252 8.24 17.14 -13.86
CA GLU A 252 8.24 18.60 -13.93
C GLU A 252 7.79 19.07 -15.31
N ALA A 253 8.29 18.43 -16.38
CA ALA A 253 7.91 18.77 -17.74
C ALA A 253 6.47 18.32 -18.07
N GLN A 254 6.03 17.16 -17.57
CA GLN A 254 4.62 16.75 -17.67
C GLN A 254 3.68 17.68 -16.90
N ARG A 255 4.14 18.21 -15.76
CA ARG A 255 3.37 19.19 -14.99
C ARG A 255 3.25 20.53 -15.70
N ALA A 256 4.34 21.07 -16.25
CA ALA A 256 4.29 22.31 -17.02
C ALA A 256 3.32 22.18 -18.22
N ASN A 257 3.31 21.03 -18.90
CA ASN A 257 2.36 20.73 -19.97
C ASN A 257 0.91 20.68 -19.48
N LEU A 258 0.65 20.12 -18.29
CA LEU A 258 -0.68 20.12 -17.67
C LEU A 258 -1.14 21.55 -17.34
N ASP A 259 -0.28 22.34 -16.70
CA ASP A 259 -0.59 23.70 -16.28
C ASP A 259 -0.89 24.61 -17.51
N ALA A 260 -0.13 24.44 -18.60
CA ALA A 260 -0.38 25.12 -19.88
C ALA A 260 -1.73 24.73 -20.52
N VAL A 261 -2.17 23.49 -20.39
CA VAL A 261 -3.47 23.02 -20.90
C VAL A 261 -4.62 23.50 -20.02
N LEU A 262 -4.45 23.53 -18.70
CA LEU A 262 -5.44 24.10 -17.77
C LEU A 262 -5.66 25.59 -18.05
N GLY A 263 -4.62 26.33 -18.47
CA GLY A 263 -4.72 27.73 -18.91
C GLY A 263 -5.58 27.96 -20.16
N LEU A 264 -5.95 26.92 -20.91
CA LEU A 264 -6.90 27.02 -22.04
C LEU A 264 -8.36 26.75 -21.63
N ILE A 265 -8.61 26.27 -20.41
CA ILE A 265 -9.95 25.87 -19.96
C ILE A 265 -10.60 27.05 -19.23
N ASP A 266 -11.65 27.61 -19.82
CA ASP A 266 -12.56 28.52 -19.12
C ASP A 266 -13.35 27.72 -18.06
N MET A 267 -12.92 27.85 -16.81
CA MET A 267 -13.53 27.16 -15.67
C MET A 267 -14.85 27.79 -15.22
N GLU A 268 -15.13 29.04 -15.61
CA GLU A 268 -16.41 29.70 -15.34
C GLU A 268 -17.47 29.31 -16.38
N ASN A 269 -17.05 28.88 -17.58
CA ASN A 269 -17.95 28.38 -18.61
C ASN A 269 -17.38 27.18 -19.41
N PRO A 270 -17.35 25.97 -18.83
CA PRO A 270 -16.82 24.78 -19.50
C PRO A 270 -17.62 24.38 -20.75
N ALA A 271 -18.85 24.87 -20.91
CA ALA A 271 -19.69 24.62 -22.07
C ALA A 271 -19.32 25.46 -23.32
N LYS A 272 -18.53 26.55 -23.17
CA LYS A 272 -18.05 27.37 -24.29
C LYS A 272 -16.75 26.87 -24.93
N ALA A 273 -16.07 25.89 -24.33
CA ALA A 273 -14.79 25.36 -24.81
C ALA A 273 -14.86 24.69 -26.21
N ASN A 274 -16.07 24.47 -26.74
CA ASN A 274 -16.33 23.97 -28.10
C ASN A 274 -16.59 25.07 -29.14
N SER A 275 -16.56 26.35 -28.76
CA SER A 275 -16.90 27.49 -29.64
C SER A 275 -15.84 28.60 -29.71
N SER A 276 -14.76 28.53 -28.92
CA SER A 276 -13.66 29.50 -28.96
C SER A 276 -12.71 29.26 -30.13
N ARG A 277 -13.15 29.69 -31.32
CA ARG A 277 -12.24 30.13 -32.39
C ARG A 277 -11.16 31.05 -31.76
N PRO A 278 -9.85 30.89 -32.07
CA PRO A 278 -8.79 31.62 -31.38
C PRO A 278 -9.07 33.13 -31.43
N ARG A 279 -8.93 33.82 -30.28
CA ARG A 279 -9.10 35.28 -30.21
C ARG A 279 -8.10 35.93 -31.16
N SER A 280 -8.58 36.40 -32.30
CA SER A 280 -7.80 37.07 -33.32
C SER A 280 -7.41 38.47 -32.84
N GLY A 281 -6.39 38.55 -31.99
CA GLY A 281 -5.61 39.75 -31.69
C GLY A 281 -4.46 39.95 -32.68
N PHE A 282 -4.61 39.53 -33.93
CA PHE A 282 -3.60 39.68 -34.98
C PHE A 282 -3.87 40.96 -35.77
N THR A 283 -3.25 42.06 -35.36
CA THR A 283 -3.08 43.24 -36.22
C THR A 283 -2.06 42.92 -37.31
N ALA A 284 -2.50 42.22 -38.36
CA ALA A 284 -1.69 41.93 -39.52
C ALA A 284 -1.57 43.17 -40.43
N THR A 285 -0.58 44.03 -40.17
CA THR A 285 -0.10 45.03 -41.13
C THR A 285 0.69 44.34 -42.24
N GLY A 286 -0.02 43.72 -43.20
CA GLY A 286 0.60 43.13 -44.37
C GLY A 286 0.94 44.16 -45.45
N PRO A 287 2.13 44.09 -46.09
CA PRO A 287 2.35 44.76 -47.36
C PRO A 287 1.69 43.95 -48.49
N MET A 288 0.57 44.47 -48.99
CA MET A 288 -0.05 43.98 -50.23
C MET A 288 0.88 44.20 -51.43
N ARG A 289 1.22 43.13 -52.17
CA ARG A 289 1.36 43.20 -53.63
C ARG A 289 0.75 41.95 -54.25
N GLY A 290 -0.38 42.16 -54.94
CA GLY A 290 -1.20 41.09 -55.51
C GLY A 290 -0.56 40.43 -56.73
N ARG A 291 -0.98 39.19 -56.98
CA ARG A 291 -0.72 38.47 -58.22
C ARG A 291 -2.05 38.26 -58.94
N SER A 292 -2.44 39.24 -59.76
CA SER A 292 -3.55 39.05 -60.70
C SER A 292 -3.07 38.23 -61.89
N SER A 293 -3.94 37.32 -62.33
CA SER A 293 -3.79 36.56 -63.57
C SER A 293 -3.94 37.43 -64.80
N GLU A 294 -3.15 37.15 -65.84
CA GLU A 294 -3.63 37.04 -67.22
C GLU A 294 -2.57 36.40 -68.12
N GLY A 295 -3.00 35.57 -69.06
CA GLY A 295 -2.10 34.87 -69.97
C GLY A 295 -2.17 35.45 -71.38
N ARG A 296 -1.01 35.69 -72.01
CA ARG A 296 -0.91 35.65 -73.46
C ARG A 296 0.49 35.27 -73.94
N THR A 297 0.48 34.25 -74.79
CA THR A 297 1.45 33.85 -75.82
C THR A 297 2.33 35.00 -76.34
N THR A 298 3.67 34.82 -76.40
CA THR A 298 4.41 34.54 -77.66
C THR A 298 5.94 34.42 -77.47
N ARG A 299 6.50 33.29 -77.94
CA ARG A 299 7.63 33.15 -78.89
C ARG A 299 9.00 33.85 -78.65
N SER A 300 10.07 33.07 -78.89
CA SER A 300 11.42 33.52 -79.34
C SER A 300 12.29 34.24 -78.29
N THR A 301 13.60 34.01 -78.10
CA THR A 301 14.60 33.30 -78.92
C THR A 301 15.78 32.82 -78.04
N GLY A 302 16.46 31.77 -78.49
CA GLY A 302 17.94 31.78 -78.58
C GLY A 302 18.75 31.48 -77.31
N SER A 303 19.07 30.21 -77.08
CA SER A 303 20.18 29.83 -76.19
C SER A 303 21.45 29.68 -77.02
N SER A 304 22.43 30.56 -76.79
CA SER A 304 23.80 30.40 -77.27
C SER A 304 24.74 30.36 -76.08
N ARG A 305 25.41 29.22 -75.89
CA ARG A 305 26.49 29.04 -74.93
C ARG A 305 27.63 28.36 -75.70
N PRO A 306 28.79 29.03 -75.90
CA PRO A 306 29.91 28.42 -76.61
C PRO A 306 30.66 27.45 -75.69
N GLY A 307 31.46 26.58 -76.31
CA GLY A 307 32.62 25.96 -75.65
C GLY A 307 33.84 26.87 -75.71
#